data_AF-A0A7W4VG82-F1
#
_entry.id   AF-A0A7W4VG82-F1
#
_cell.length_a   1.000
_cell.length_b   1.000
_cell.length_c   1.000
_cell.angle_alpha   90.00
_cell.angle_beta   90.00
_cell.angle_gamma   90.00
#
_symmetry.space_group_name_H-M   'P 1'
#
loop_
_entity.id
_entity.type
_entity.pdbx_description
1 polymer ?
#
loop_
_entity_poly.entity_id
_entity_poly.type
_entity_poly.pdbx_seq_one_letter_code
_entity_poly.pdbx_strand_id
1 'polypeptide(L)'
;MPAIQTFAAPAFTPLRIGPLTLRNRFIKAGANEGMTPQGLPTRALVEHHRDLAAGGVGMTTVAYAAVADDGLTFAHQLSMRAEQVPHLRVLTDAVHREGAAACLQITHAGSFTTMRHRGSRAPGSASSGLNAFGMMHGVYFQRAMRAPEMERVAGQFAAAARLARDAGFDAVEIHMGHGYLLNQFLSPLSNRRRDAFGGSVENRTRFPAAVLRRVKDAVGAGLAVCCKLSVSDGVPGGNQAADSALTARLLEAEGADLLTLSGGRNVESPWALFGSPMPTAQMRAAAPTALARLGITMLERRTPRDLAFRELYFLEASRVVRQAVRMPLAYIGGVKSLGNVAKLMGEGFDAVALARALIHDPALVAGWRAGTLQRSACDSCNGCVARIYDPAGVSCVHGPGNDPALTRMVALQ
;
A
#
# COMPACT_ATOMS: atom_id res chain seq x y z
N MET A 1 29.63 -17.30 -4.79
CA MET A 1 29.22 -16.14 -3.96
C MET A 1 29.34 -14.79 -4.67
N PRO A 2 30.41 -14.49 -5.45
CA PRO A 2 30.51 -13.22 -6.20
C PRO A 2 29.38 -13.02 -7.23
N ALA A 3 29.00 -14.10 -7.93
CA ALA A 3 28.03 -14.04 -9.02
C ALA A 3 26.64 -13.51 -8.61
N ILE A 4 26.10 -13.90 -7.44
CA ILE A 4 24.78 -13.43 -6.98
C ILE A 4 24.81 -11.93 -6.68
N GLN A 5 25.89 -11.45 -6.06
CA GLN A 5 26.11 -10.02 -5.84
C GLN A 5 26.22 -9.27 -7.17
N THR A 6 26.89 -9.84 -8.17
CA THR A 6 26.95 -9.28 -9.53
C THR A 6 25.56 -9.17 -10.16
N PHE A 7 24.72 -10.21 -10.08
CA PHE A 7 23.38 -10.17 -10.67
C PHE A 7 22.39 -9.27 -9.89
N ALA A 8 22.60 -9.08 -8.59
CA ALA A 8 21.82 -8.14 -7.79
C ALA A 8 22.35 -6.69 -7.86
N ALA A 9 23.56 -6.47 -8.39
CA ALA A 9 24.21 -5.16 -8.47
C ALA A 9 23.32 -4.05 -9.07
N PRO A 10 22.52 -4.30 -10.13
CA PRO A 10 21.60 -3.28 -10.66
C PRO A 10 20.67 -2.70 -9.59
N ALA A 11 20.22 -3.49 -8.61
CA ALA A 11 19.33 -3.04 -7.54
C ALA A 11 19.95 -1.95 -6.64
N PHE A 12 21.29 -1.86 -6.58
CA PHE A 12 22.01 -0.86 -5.79
C PHE A 12 22.43 0.38 -6.58
N THR A 13 21.98 0.49 -7.84
CA THR A 13 22.20 1.66 -8.70
C THR A 13 21.02 2.62 -8.65
N PRO A 14 21.21 3.92 -8.94
CA PRO A 14 20.11 4.87 -8.97
C PRO A 14 18.99 4.48 -9.94
N LEU A 15 17.76 4.89 -9.62
CA LEU A 15 16.58 4.73 -10.47
C LEU A 15 15.84 6.06 -10.57
N ARG A 16 15.55 6.50 -11.80
CA ARG A 16 14.71 7.67 -12.03
C ARG A 16 13.24 7.25 -12.19
N ILE A 17 12.36 7.90 -11.43
CA ILE A 17 10.90 7.79 -11.52
C ILE A 17 10.29 9.20 -11.65
N GLY A 18 9.87 9.55 -12.86
CA GLY A 18 9.42 10.92 -13.17
C GLY A 18 10.49 11.98 -12.84
N PRO A 19 10.19 12.97 -11.98
CA PRO A 19 11.14 14.00 -11.55
C PRO A 19 12.14 13.51 -10.48
N LEU A 20 11.88 12.37 -9.83
CA LEU A 20 12.64 11.87 -8.69
C LEU A 20 13.75 10.89 -9.13
N THR A 21 14.93 11.00 -8.55
CA THR A 21 16.01 10.00 -8.67
C THR A 21 16.26 9.36 -7.31
N LEU A 22 15.96 8.07 -7.19
CA LEU A 22 16.24 7.27 -6.01
C LEU A 22 17.72 6.86 -5.98
N ARG A 23 18.34 6.83 -4.80
CA ARG A 23 19.73 6.37 -4.62
C ARG A 23 19.94 4.89 -4.93
N ASN A 24 18.88 4.08 -4.86
CA ASN A 24 18.86 2.67 -5.21
C ASN A 24 17.41 2.21 -5.48
N ARG A 25 17.25 0.94 -5.86
CA ARG A 25 15.99 0.37 -6.35
C ARG A 25 15.16 -0.32 -5.27
N PHE A 26 15.45 -0.11 -3.98
CA PHE A 26 14.72 -0.71 -2.86
C PHE A 26 13.71 0.27 -2.28
N ILE A 27 12.45 -0.15 -2.17
CA ILE A 27 11.36 0.67 -1.66
C ILE A 27 10.73 -0.02 -0.45
N LYS A 28 10.60 0.67 0.69
CA LYS A 28 9.68 0.19 1.74
C LYS A 28 8.26 0.45 1.25
N ALA A 29 7.50 -0.62 1.02
CA ALA A 29 6.14 -0.55 0.53
C ALA A 29 5.19 0.02 1.59
N GLY A 30 4.18 0.77 1.15
CA GLY A 30 3.10 1.20 2.04
C GLY A 30 2.38 0.00 2.65
N ALA A 31 2.45 -0.10 3.99
CA ALA A 31 1.80 -1.06 4.85
C ALA A 31 1.48 -0.37 6.18
N ASN A 32 0.23 -0.42 6.63
CA ASN A 32 -0.27 0.33 7.79
C ASN A 32 0.61 0.11 9.03
N GLU A 33 1.08 1.21 9.62
CA GLU A 33 2.04 1.22 10.71
C GLU A 33 1.37 1.27 12.08
N GLY A 34 0.12 1.75 12.18
CA GLY A 34 -0.58 1.86 13.46
C GLY A 34 -0.02 2.94 14.41
N MET A 35 0.78 3.88 13.90
CA MET A 35 1.51 4.88 14.68
C MET A 35 0.91 6.29 14.58
N THR A 36 -0.41 6.39 14.37
CA THR A 36 -1.13 7.67 14.24
C THR A 36 -2.36 7.76 15.14
N PRO A 37 -2.31 7.43 16.45
CA PRO A 37 -3.50 7.29 17.30
C PRO A 37 -4.42 8.53 17.35
N GLN A 38 -3.90 9.72 17.03
CA GLN A 38 -4.66 10.99 16.99
C GLN A 38 -4.94 11.47 15.55
N GLY A 39 -4.71 10.63 14.53
CA GLY A 39 -4.73 11.04 13.12
C GLY A 39 -3.54 11.92 12.71
N LEU A 40 -2.51 12.02 13.56
CA LEU A 40 -1.26 12.75 13.36
C LEU A 40 -0.07 11.78 13.39
N PRO A 41 1.02 12.04 12.64
CA PRO A 41 2.22 11.25 12.75
C PRO A 41 2.83 11.45 14.14
N THR A 42 3.30 10.34 14.73
CA THR A 42 3.95 10.33 16.04
C THR A 42 5.47 10.30 15.90
N ARG A 43 6.20 10.51 16.99
CA ARG A 43 7.65 10.29 16.99
C ARG A 43 8.00 8.84 16.63
N ALA A 44 7.20 7.86 17.03
CA ALA A 44 7.39 6.46 16.63
C ALA A 44 7.34 6.28 15.10
N LEU A 45 6.40 6.96 14.41
CA LEU A 45 6.33 6.91 12.95
C LEU A 45 7.55 7.57 12.29
N VAL A 46 8.03 8.68 12.84
CA VAL A 46 9.24 9.36 12.37
C VAL A 46 10.45 8.42 12.49
N GLU A 47 10.67 7.84 13.66
CA GLU A 47 11.77 6.91 13.93
C GLU A 47 11.69 5.67 13.04
N HIS A 48 10.49 5.07 12.89
CA HIS A 48 10.28 3.92 12.02
C HIS A 48 10.74 4.21 10.57
N HIS A 49 10.35 5.35 10.02
CA HIS A 49 10.73 5.72 8.66
C HIS A 49 12.19 6.17 8.53
N ARG A 50 12.75 6.83 9.55
CA ARG A 50 14.18 7.15 9.62
C ARG A 50 15.02 5.87 9.65
N ASP A 51 14.69 4.89 10.48
CA ASP A 51 15.47 3.65 10.61
C ASP A 51 15.52 2.86 9.32
N LEU A 52 14.42 2.81 8.58
CA LEU A 52 14.38 2.22 7.23
C LEU A 52 15.29 2.97 6.26
N ALA A 53 15.30 4.31 6.33
CA ALA A 53 16.17 5.15 5.53
C ALA A 53 17.65 4.96 5.90
N ALA A 54 18.01 4.99 7.18
CA ALA A 54 19.36 4.68 7.67
C ALA A 54 19.79 3.27 7.26
N GLY A 55 18.86 2.31 7.28
CA GLY A 55 19.04 0.92 6.87
C GLY A 55 19.21 0.69 5.36
N GLY A 56 19.14 1.75 4.55
CA GLY A 56 19.63 1.75 3.17
C GLY A 56 18.57 1.72 2.07
N VAL A 57 17.26 1.79 2.38
CA VAL A 57 16.23 1.84 1.32
C VAL A 57 16.38 3.10 0.44
N GLY A 58 16.04 3.03 -0.83
CA GLY A 58 16.03 4.18 -1.74
C GLY A 58 14.86 5.11 -1.49
N MET A 59 13.71 4.55 -1.11
CA MET A 59 12.50 5.29 -0.76
C MET A 59 11.70 4.57 0.33
N THR A 60 11.06 5.32 1.22
CA THR A 60 10.15 4.75 2.23
C THR A 60 8.73 5.29 2.05
N THR A 61 7.74 4.39 1.92
CA THR A 61 6.33 4.77 1.74
C THR A 61 5.57 4.73 3.06
N VAL A 62 5.12 5.89 3.53
CA VAL A 62 4.23 6.07 4.69
C VAL A 62 2.83 5.63 4.31
N ALA A 63 2.24 4.72 5.10
CA ALA A 63 0.89 4.21 4.87
C ALA A 63 -0.10 4.67 5.94
N TYR A 64 -1.38 4.76 5.60
CA TYR A 64 -1.78 5.45 4.38
C TYR A 64 -2.67 6.62 4.80
N ALA A 65 -2.60 7.72 4.07
CA ALA A 65 -3.36 8.91 4.38
C ALA A 65 -4.69 8.90 3.63
N ALA A 66 -5.79 9.14 4.34
CA ALA A 66 -7.06 9.44 3.72
C ALA A 66 -6.97 10.80 3.01
N VAL A 67 -7.49 10.88 1.79
CA VAL A 67 -7.53 12.13 1.03
C VAL A 67 -8.58 13.11 1.54
N ALA A 68 -9.50 12.63 2.38
CA ALA A 68 -10.56 13.40 3.02
C ALA A 68 -11.17 12.65 4.19
N ASP A 69 -11.89 13.36 5.06
CA ASP A 69 -12.55 12.79 6.23
C ASP A 69 -13.67 11.79 5.88
N ASP A 70 -14.31 11.95 4.71
CA ASP A 70 -15.26 10.99 4.16
C ASP A 70 -14.61 9.77 3.49
N GLY A 71 -13.27 9.75 3.44
CA GLY A 71 -12.45 8.68 2.89
C GLY A 71 -11.67 7.87 3.93
N LEU A 72 -11.89 8.11 5.23
CA LEU A 72 -11.23 7.36 6.30
C LEU A 72 -11.72 5.91 6.41
N THR A 73 -10.80 4.97 6.54
CA THR A 73 -11.07 3.55 6.80
C THR A 73 -11.32 3.28 8.28
N PHE A 74 -10.61 3.98 9.15
CA PHE A 74 -10.73 3.93 10.62
C PHE A 74 -10.43 5.29 11.26
N ALA A 75 -10.87 5.49 12.50
CA ALA A 75 -10.94 6.81 13.14
C ALA A 75 -9.59 7.52 13.35
N HIS A 76 -8.53 6.75 13.60
CA HIS A 76 -7.19 7.28 13.87
C HIS A 76 -6.28 7.23 12.63
N GLN A 77 -6.83 7.03 11.44
CA GLN A 77 -6.02 7.08 10.22
C GLN A 77 -5.56 8.53 9.97
N LEU A 78 -4.34 8.69 9.46
CA LEU A 78 -3.87 9.97 8.95
C LEU A 78 -4.86 10.51 7.89
N SER A 79 -5.26 11.77 8.00
CA SER A 79 -6.12 12.45 7.03
C SER A 79 -5.40 13.68 6.49
N MET A 80 -5.30 13.84 5.18
CA MET A 80 -4.57 14.96 4.58
C MET A 80 -5.37 16.25 4.71
N ARG A 81 -4.95 17.09 5.66
CA ARG A 81 -5.42 18.46 5.86
C ARG A 81 -4.20 19.38 6.07
N ALA A 82 -4.38 20.68 5.96
CA ALA A 82 -3.28 21.65 6.07
C ALA A 82 -2.53 21.55 7.41
N GLU A 83 -3.25 21.21 8.49
CA GLU A 83 -2.70 21.08 9.83
C GLU A 83 -1.70 19.92 9.95
N GLN A 84 -1.74 18.94 9.04
CA GLN A 84 -0.86 17.77 9.09
C GLN A 84 0.50 18.05 8.46
N VAL A 85 0.59 19.09 7.62
CA VAL A 85 1.80 19.40 6.83
C VAL A 85 3.03 19.62 7.72
N PRO A 86 2.99 20.45 8.79
CA PRO A 86 4.18 20.65 9.61
C PRO A 86 4.62 19.38 10.35
N HIS A 87 3.68 18.54 10.78
CA HIS A 87 3.99 17.27 11.44
C HIS A 87 4.62 16.25 10.47
N LEU A 88 4.11 16.18 9.25
CA LEU A 88 4.65 15.31 8.22
C LEU A 88 6.03 15.76 7.74
N ARG A 89 6.30 17.07 7.75
CA ARG A 89 7.62 17.60 7.41
C ARG A 89 8.72 17.12 8.35
N VAL A 90 8.43 16.95 9.64
CA VAL A 90 9.38 16.33 10.59
C VAL A 90 9.80 14.93 10.14
N LEU A 91 8.84 14.14 9.63
CA LEU A 91 9.10 12.80 9.11
C LEU A 91 9.95 12.85 7.84
N THR A 92 9.57 13.68 6.86
CA THR A 92 10.30 13.77 5.59
C THR A 92 11.72 14.28 5.82
N ASP A 93 11.91 15.28 6.67
CA ASP A 93 13.24 15.82 7.02
C ASP A 93 14.11 14.74 7.68
N ALA A 94 13.54 13.90 8.54
CA ALA A 94 14.26 12.79 9.15
C ALA A 94 14.69 11.74 8.12
N VAL A 95 13.82 11.40 7.16
CA VAL A 95 14.13 10.47 6.06
C VAL A 95 15.19 11.04 5.12
N HIS A 96 15.09 12.33 4.78
CA HIS A 96 16.03 13.02 3.89
C HIS A 96 17.43 13.17 4.49
N ARG A 97 17.54 13.38 5.81
CA ARG A 97 18.85 13.38 6.51
C ARG A 97 19.62 12.07 6.33
N GLU A 98 18.90 10.95 6.23
CA GLU A 98 19.49 9.63 5.96
C GLU A 98 19.70 9.36 4.46
N GLY A 99 19.35 10.31 3.58
CA GLY A 99 19.57 10.25 2.14
C GLY A 99 18.60 9.35 1.36
N ALA A 100 17.44 9.00 1.92
CA ALA A 100 16.36 8.30 1.20
C ALA A 100 15.26 9.28 0.78
N ALA A 101 14.45 8.89 -0.20
CA ALA A 101 13.23 9.62 -0.55
C ALA A 101 12.05 9.21 0.34
N ALA A 102 11.10 10.12 0.54
CA ALA A 102 9.85 9.87 1.25
C ALA A 102 8.67 9.82 0.26
N CYS A 103 7.82 8.81 0.41
CA CYS A 103 6.58 8.67 -0.36
C CYS A 103 5.37 8.59 0.57
N LEU A 104 4.28 9.28 0.23
CA LEU A 104 3.01 9.13 0.95
C LEU A 104 2.02 8.30 0.15
N GLN A 105 1.57 7.18 0.70
CA GLN A 105 0.45 6.46 0.11
C GLN A 105 -0.86 7.19 0.46
N ILE A 106 -1.59 7.65 -0.56
CA ILE A 106 -2.89 8.33 -0.41
C ILE A 106 -4.03 7.43 -0.89
N THR A 107 -5.14 7.44 -0.16
CA THR A 107 -6.28 6.55 -0.42
C THR A 107 -7.62 7.16 -0.04
N HIS A 108 -8.68 6.50 -0.50
CA HIS A 108 -10.05 6.70 -0.05
C HIS A 108 -10.65 5.33 0.25
N ALA A 109 -11.25 5.16 1.43
CA ALA A 109 -11.81 3.90 1.89
C ALA A 109 -12.90 3.35 0.97
N GLY A 110 -13.76 4.23 0.44
CA GLY A 110 -14.95 3.81 -0.29
C GLY A 110 -15.85 3.02 0.66
N SER A 111 -16.32 1.84 0.26
CA SER A 111 -17.07 0.96 1.17
C SER A 111 -16.22 0.18 2.17
N PHE A 112 -14.88 0.18 2.04
CA PHE A 112 -13.97 -0.43 3.02
C PHE A 112 -13.72 0.54 4.18
N THR A 113 -14.79 0.90 4.89
CA THR A 113 -14.77 1.77 6.06
C THR A 113 -15.67 1.22 7.16
N THR A 114 -15.26 1.42 8.41
CA THR A 114 -16.07 1.14 9.61
C THR A 114 -16.76 2.40 10.14
N MET A 115 -16.56 3.53 9.49
CA MET A 115 -16.98 4.84 9.99
C MET A 115 -18.29 5.32 9.36
N ARG A 116 -19.11 5.98 10.18
CA ARG A 116 -20.22 6.80 9.69
C ARG A 116 -19.68 8.20 9.41
N HIS A 117 -19.55 8.54 8.13
CA HIS A 117 -19.10 9.88 7.74
C HIS A 117 -20.24 10.88 7.93
N ARG A 118 -19.96 12.00 8.60
CA ARG A 118 -20.94 13.07 8.80
C ARG A 118 -21.45 13.58 7.45
N GLY A 119 -22.76 13.70 7.29
CA GLY A 119 -23.38 14.20 6.06
C GLY A 119 -23.64 13.16 4.96
N SER A 120 -23.21 11.90 5.12
CA SER A 120 -23.57 10.83 4.18
C SER A 120 -24.35 9.70 4.86
N ARG A 121 -25.42 9.24 4.20
CA ARG A 121 -26.21 8.09 4.66
C ARG A 121 -25.52 6.74 4.42
N ALA A 122 -24.55 6.69 3.50
CA ALA A 122 -23.80 5.48 3.14
C ALA A 122 -22.48 5.84 2.44
N PRO A 123 -21.39 5.08 2.65
CA PRO A 123 -20.16 5.27 1.89
C PRO A 123 -20.35 5.11 0.39
N GLY A 124 -19.61 5.91 -0.39
CA GLY A 124 -19.56 5.79 -1.85
C GLY A 124 -18.70 4.61 -2.28
N SER A 125 -19.11 3.94 -3.35
CA SER A 125 -18.45 2.79 -3.97
C SER A 125 -18.75 2.79 -5.48
N ALA A 126 -18.20 1.83 -6.22
CA ALA A 126 -18.52 1.64 -7.63
C ALA A 126 -20.01 1.28 -7.83
N SER A 127 -20.58 0.46 -6.94
CA SER A 127 -21.98 -0.01 -7.03
C SER A 127 -22.73 0.18 -5.71
N SER A 128 -24.06 0.32 -5.80
CA SER A 128 -24.94 0.28 -4.62
C SER A 128 -25.12 -1.16 -4.13
N GLY A 129 -25.32 -1.35 -2.83
CA GLY A 129 -25.61 -2.68 -2.27
C GLY A 129 -25.32 -2.76 -0.78
N LEU A 130 -25.17 -3.99 -0.28
CA LEU A 130 -24.74 -4.24 1.09
C LEU A 130 -23.26 -3.91 1.25
N ASN A 131 -22.90 -3.29 2.37
CA ASN A 131 -21.52 -3.12 2.79
C ASN A 131 -21.17 -4.25 3.78
N ALA A 132 -20.61 -5.34 3.27
CA ALA A 132 -20.27 -6.52 4.08
C ALA A 132 -19.26 -6.19 5.19
N PHE A 133 -18.28 -5.32 4.92
CA PHE A 133 -17.27 -4.92 5.89
C PHE A 133 -17.86 -4.00 6.97
N GLY A 134 -18.61 -2.97 6.54
CA GLY A 134 -19.24 -2.00 7.43
C GLY A 134 -20.41 -2.54 8.25
N MET A 135 -21.01 -3.68 7.87
CA MET A 135 -22.16 -4.30 8.55
C MET A 135 -21.91 -4.52 10.04
N MET A 136 -20.69 -4.95 10.41
CA MET A 136 -20.30 -5.19 11.81
C MET A 136 -20.19 -3.90 12.64
N HIS A 137 -20.17 -2.75 11.98
CA HIS A 137 -20.01 -1.42 12.57
C HIS A 137 -21.23 -0.52 12.33
N GLY A 138 -22.38 -1.12 11.98
CA GLY A 138 -23.62 -0.40 11.74
C GLY A 138 -23.63 0.45 10.46
N VAL A 139 -22.75 0.15 9.50
CA VAL A 139 -22.70 0.76 8.16
C VAL A 139 -23.16 -0.29 7.16
N TYR A 140 -24.48 -0.47 7.04
CA TYR A 140 -25.09 -1.62 6.34
C TYR A 140 -25.06 -1.53 4.81
N PHE A 141 -25.08 -0.32 4.27
CA PHE A 141 -25.24 -0.09 2.83
C PHE A 141 -24.07 0.71 2.27
N GLN A 142 -23.79 0.50 0.98
CA GLN A 142 -22.91 1.33 0.16
C GLN A 142 -23.72 1.85 -1.04
N ARG A 143 -23.27 2.97 -1.62
CA ARG A 143 -23.96 3.61 -2.75
C ARG A 143 -23.03 3.78 -3.94
N ALA A 144 -23.56 3.53 -5.14
CA ALA A 144 -22.90 3.87 -6.39
C ALA A 144 -22.62 5.39 -6.44
N MET A 145 -21.35 5.76 -6.59
CA MET A 145 -20.97 7.15 -6.82
C MET A 145 -21.50 7.64 -8.18
N ARG A 146 -22.00 8.88 -8.18
CA ARG A 146 -22.38 9.62 -9.39
C ARG A 146 -21.17 10.41 -9.91
N ALA A 147 -21.24 10.87 -11.16
CA ALA A 147 -20.15 11.63 -11.79
C ALA A 147 -19.66 12.84 -10.97
N PRO A 148 -20.53 13.71 -10.40
CA PRO A 148 -20.07 14.83 -9.57
C PRO A 148 -19.30 14.40 -8.32
N GLU A 149 -19.62 13.23 -7.77
CA GLU A 149 -18.92 12.70 -6.59
C GLU A 149 -17.57 12.11 -6.95
N MET A 150 -17.49 11.43 -8.10
CA MET A 150 -16.21 10.97 -8.65
C MET A 150 -15.28 12.15 -8.93
N GLU A 151 -15.78 13.23 -9.55
CA GLU A 151 -15.00 14.45 -9.76
C GLU A 151 -14.54 15.10 -8.45
N ARG A 152 -15.43 15.18 -7.44
CA ARG A 152 -15.07 15.68 -6.11
C ARG A 152 -13.95 14.85 -5.48
N VAL A 153 -14.07 13.52 -5.50
CA VAL A 153 -13.06 12.61 -4.94
C VAL A 153 -11.74 12.74 -5.69
N ALA A 154 -11.75 12.83 -7.02
CA ALA A 154 -10.53 13.10 -7.79
C ALA A 154 -9.87 14.43 -7.37
N GLY A 155 -10.66 15.47 -7.12
CA GLY A 155 -10.19 16.74 -6.55
C GLY A 155 -9.57 16.60 -5.15
N GLN A 156 -10.12 15.72 -4.29
CA GLN A 156 -9.56 15.42 -2.97
C GLN A 156 -8.20 14.72 -3.07
N PHE A 157 -8.05 13.73 -3.97
CA PHE A 157 -6.75 13.12 -4.26
C PHE A 157 -5.72 14.16 -4.71
N ALA A 158 -6.12 15.06 -5.62
CA ALA A 158 -5.26 16.13 -6.10
C ALA A 158 -4.85 17.12 -5.00
N ALA A 159 -5.78 17.48 -4.11
CA ALA A 159 -5.50 18.34 -2.96
C ALA A 159 -4.56 17.67 -1.95
N ALA A 160 -4.80 16.40 -1.63
CA ALA A 160 -3.94 15.62 -0.75
C ALA A 160 -2.51 15.49 -1.30
N ALA A 161 -2.36 15.32 -2.61
CA ALA A 161 -1.05 15.28 -3.26
C ALA A 161 -0.30 16.62 -3.19
N ARG A 162 -1.00 17.76 -3.33
CA ARG A 162 -0.39 19.09 -3.09
C ARG A 162 0.09 19.23 -1.65
N LEU A 163 -0.73 18.84 -0.68
CA LEU A 163 -0.34 18.86 0.73
C LEU A 163 0.85 17.94 1.03
N ALA A 164 0.93 16.77 0.38
CA ALA A 164 2.08 15.88 0.50
C ALA A 164 3.36 16.54 -0.05
N ARG A 165 3.30 17.17 -1.23
CA ARG A 165 4.42 17.96 -1.77
C ARG A 165 4.83 19.07 -0.80
N ASP A 166 3.86 19.82 -0.29
CA ASP A 166 4.12 20.92 0.63
C ASP A 166 4.70 20.41 1.97
N ALA A 167 4.40 19.17 2.36
CA ALA A 167 5.00 18.48 3.50
C ALA A 167 6.40 17.93 3.24
N GLY A 168 6.96 18.06 2.04
CA GLY A 168 8.30 17.60 1.70
C GLY A 168 8.38 16.15 1.19
N PHE A 169 7.26 15.51 0.87
CA PHE A 169 7.32 14.21 0.19
C PHE A 169 7.87 14.36 -1.23
N ASP A 170 8.67 13.40 -1.67
CA ASP A 170 9.22 13.34 -3.03
C ASP A 170 8.28 12.63 -4.00
N ALA A 171 7.41 11.78 -3.46
CA ALA A 171 6.43 11.03 -4.22
C ALA A 171 5.11 10.85 -3.47
N VAL A 172 4.04 10.61 -4.22
CA VAL A 172 2.79 10.04 -3.71
C VAL A 172 2.51 8.71 -4.38
N GLU A 173 1.98 7.75 -3.64
CA GLU A 173 1.48 6.49 -4.18
C GLU A 173 -0.05 6.47 -4.10
N ILE A 174 -0.72 6.52 -5.25
CA ILE A 174 -2.19 6.40 -5.33
C ILE A 174 -2.56 4.93 -5.11
N HIS A 175 -3.34 4.66 -4.06
CA HIS A 175 -3.69 3.28 -3.73
C HIS A 175 -4.86 2.77 -4.59
N MET A 176 -4.55 1.87 -5.54
CA MET A 176 -5.51 1.24 -6.46
C MET A 176 -5.65 -0.28 -6.24
N GLY A 177 -5.43 -0.75 -5.00
CA GLY A 177 -5.45 -2.17 -4.66
C GLY A 177 -6.30 -2.49 -3.43
N HIS A 178 -6.28 -3.76 -3.04
CA HIS A 178 -6.70 -4.29 -1.74
C HIS A 178 -8.15 -4.03 -1.28
N GLY A 179 -9.05 -3.63 -2.17
CA GLY A 179 -10.45 -3.35 -1.86
C GLY A 179 -10.76 -1.92 -1.42
N TYR A 180 -9.80 -0.98 -1.49
CA TYR A 180 -10.09 0.46 -1.33
C TYR A 180 -10.85 1.01 -2.54
N LEU A 181 -11.31 2.27 -2.48
CA LEU A 181 -12.25 2.84 -3.45
C LEU A 181 -11.84 2.61 -4.91
N LEU A 182 -10.59 2.90 -5.28
CA LEU A 182 -10.17 2.77 -6.67
C LEU A 182 -10.14 1.30 -7.11
N ASN A 183 -9.77 0.37 -6.22
CA ASN A 183 -9.89 -1.06 -6.50
C ASN A 183 -11.36 -1.53 -6.54
N GLN A 184 -12.29 -0.89 -5.82
CA GLN A 184 -13.73 -1.17 -5.94
C GLN A 184 -14.26 -0.82 -7.34
N PHE A 185 -13.67 0.16 -8.03
CA PHE A 185 -13.96 0.44 -9.44
C PHE A 185 -13.25 -0.54 -10.37
N LEU A 186 -11.98 -0.86 -10.12
CA LEU A 186 -11.24 -1.79 -10.97
C LEU A 186 -11.80 -3.21 -10.93
N SER A 187 -12.27 -3.68 -9.78
CA SER A 187 -12.63 -5.08 -9.55
C SER A 187 -14.07 -5.42 -9.96
N PRO A 188 -14.30 -6.47 -10.78
CA PRO A 188 -15.64 -6.94 -11.12
C PRO A 188 -16.42 -7.48 -9.91
N LEU A 189 -15.78 -7.79 -8.78
CA LEU A 189 -16.45 -8.18 -7.54
C LEU A 189 -17.30 -7.03 -6.98
N SER A 190 -16.79 -5.80 -7.11
CA SER A 190 -17.39 -4.58 -6.53
C SER A 190 -18.07 -3.70 -7.59
N ASN A 191 -17.61 -3.75 -8.84
CA ASN A 191 -18.12 -2.93 -9.93
C ASN A 191 -19.06 -3.73 -10.85
N ARG A 192 -20.36 -3.50 -10.68
CA ARG A 192 -21.45 -4.07 -11.49
C ARG A 192 -22.15 -3.00 -12.33
N ARG A 193 -21.49 -1.86 -12.54
CA ARG A 193 -22.07 -0.75 -13.29
C ARG A 193 -22.25 -1.14 -14.77
N ARG A 194 -23.26 -0.55 -15.39
CA ARG A 194 -23.59 -0.70 -16.81
C ARG A 194 -23.38 0.60 -17.61
N ASP A 195 -22.79 1.60 -16.97
CA ASP A 195 -22.43 2.88 -17.59
C ASP A 195 -20.95 2.87 -18.02
N ALA A 196 -20.43 4.03 -18.42
CA ALA A 196 -19.06 4.19 -18.87
C ALA A 196 -17.99 3.83 -17.82
N PHE A 197 -18.37 3.60 -16.55
CA PHE A 197 -17.46 3.28 -15.46
C PHE A 197 -17.50 1.80 -15.04
N GLY A 198 -18.18 0.92 -15.79
CA GLY A 198 -18.22 -0.52 -15.53
C GLY A 198 -18.27 -1.39 -16.79
N GLY A 199 -18.36 -2.70 -16.60
CA GLY A 199 -18.26 -3.67 -17.69
C GLY A 199 -16.80 -3.96 -18.04
N SER A 200 -16.30 -3.45 -19.17
CA SER A 200 -14.94 -3.73 -19.65
C SER A 200 -13.85 -3.18 -18.73
N VAL A 201 -12.62 -3.70 -18.85
CA VAL A 201 -11.47 -3.22 -18.06
C VAL A 201 -11.23 -1.73 -18.29
N GLU A 202 -11.34 -1.28 -19.54
CA GLU A 202 -11.17 0.13 -19.92
C GLU A 202 -12.15 1.01 -19.16
N ASN A 203 -13.43 0.64 -19.14
CA ASN A 203 -14.47 1.37 -18.42
C ASN A 203 -14.24 1.35 -16.90
N ARG A 204 -13.91 0.19 -16.33
CA ARG A 204 -13.58 0.06 -14.89
C ARG A 204 -12.38 0.91 -14.48
N THR A 205 -11.43 1.13 -15.39
CA THR A 205 -10.21 1.93 -15.18
C THR A 205 -10.43 3.43 -15.37
N ARG A 206 -11.51 3.88 -16.04
CA ARG A 206 -11.72 5.31 -16.33
C ARG A 206 -11.64 6.22 -15.11
N PHE A 207 -12.30 5.84 -14.01
CA PHE A 207 -12.27 6.67 -12.79
C PHE A 207 -10.89 6.65 -12.11
N PRO A 208 -10.25 5.49 -11.83
CA PRO A 208 -8.87 5.44 -11.36
C PRO A 208 -7.87 6.21 -12.23
N ALA A 209 -7.96 6.12 -13.56
CA ALA A 209 -7.13 6.87 -14.50
C ALA A 209 -7.39 8.38 -14.42
N ALA A 210 -8.65 8.81 -14.30
CA ALA A 210 -8.99 10.23 -14.11
C ALA A 210 -8.42 10.79 -12.79
N VAL A 211 -8.40 9.98 -11.72
CA VAL A 211 -7.76 10.36 -10.45
C VAL A 211 -6.25 10.55 -10.64
N LEU A 212 -5.57 9.60 -11.30
CA LEU A 212 -4.15 9.73 -11.62
C LEU A 212 -3.87 11.01 -12.40
N ARG A 213 -4.60 11.25 -13.50
CA ARG A 213 -4.47 12.47 -14.31
C ARG A 213 -4.61 13.73 -13.47
N ARG A 214 -5.67 13.83 -12.65
CA ARG A 214 -5.88 15.02 -11.80
C ARG A 214 -4.80 15.22 -10.75
N VAL A 215 -4.20 14.15 -10.24
CA VAL A 215 -3.03 14.24 -9.35
C VAL A 215 -1.81 14.74 -10.13
N LYS A 216 -1.50 14.16 -11.30
CA LYS A 216 -0.39 14.61 -12.17
C LYS A 216 -0.54 16.09 -12.53
N ASP A 217 -1.73 16.52 -12.96
CA ASP A 217 -2.03 17.92 -13.29
C ASP A 217 -1.79 18.86 -12.11
N ALA A 218 -2.15 18.42 -10.90
CA ALA A 218 -2.08 19.24 -9.69
C ALA A 218 -0.66 19.44 -9.14
N VAL A 219 0.24 18.48 -9.36
CA VAL A 219 1.59 18.50 -8.78
C VAL A 219 2.68 18.78 -9.81
N GLY A 220 2.39 18.58 -11.10
CA GLY A 220 3.32 18.81 -12.20
C GLY A 220 4.62 18.03 -12.01
N ALA A 221 5.76 18.70 -12.25
CA ALA A 221 7.09 18.12 -12.05
C ALA A 221 7.60 18.21 -10.59
N GLY A 222 6.81 18.76 -9.66
CA GLY A 222 7.22 18.96 -8.27
C GLY A 222 7.08 17.72 -7.38
N LEU A 223 6.53 16.62 -7.90
CA LEU A 223 6.28 15.39 -7.14
C LEU A 223 6.15 14.20 -8.08
N ALA A 224 6.79 13.07 -7.77
CA ALA A 224 6.56 11.83 -8.51
C ALA A 224 5.20 11.21 -8.12
N VAL A 225 4.46 10.68 -9.09
CA VAL A 225 3.14 10.08 -8.88
C VAL A 225 3.17 8.61 -9.25
N CYS A 226 3.28 7.78 -8.22
CA CYS A 226 3.27 6.32 -8.29
C CYS A 226 1.85 5.79 -8.10
N CYS A 227 1.59 4.55 -8.52
CA CYS A 227 0.34 3.85 -8.23
C CYS A 227 0.61 2.45 -7.67
N LYS A 228 -0.17 2.01 -6.68
CA LYS A 228 -0.17 0.61 -6.23
C LYS A 228 -1.33 -0.15 -6.84
N LEU A 229 -1.02 -1.08 -7.74
CA LEU A 229 -1.99 -1.86 -8.51
C LEU A 229 -1.96 -3.33 -8.07
N SER A 230 -3.13 -3.89 -7.79
CA SER A 230 -3.27 -5.34 -7.57
C SER A 230 -3.18 -6.08 -8.90
N VAL A 231 -2.24 -7.03 -9.04
CA VAL A 231 -2.10 -7.91 -10.21
C VAL A 231 -3.17 -9.01 -10.25
N SER A 232 -3.80 -9.28 -9.11
CA SER A 232 -4.97 -10.15 -8.98
C SER A 232 -5.70 -9.81 -7.69
N ASP A 233 -7.03 -9.98 -7.68
CA ASP A 233 -7.82 -9.91 -6.45
C ASP A 233 -7.71 -11.21 -5.61
N GLY A 234 -7.07 -12.26 -6.12
CA GLY A 234 -6.78 -13.48 -5.36
C GLY A 234 -7.96 -14.43 -5.12
N VAL A 235 -9.11 -14.18 -5.75
CA VAL A 235 -10.32 -15.02 -5.68
C VAL A 235 -11.01 -15.12 -7.06
N PRO A 236 -11.77 -16.20 -7.31
CA PRO A 236 -12.57 -16.32 -8.53
C PRO A 236 -13.53 -15.14 -8.73
N GLY A 237 -13.67 -14.70 -9.98
CA GLY A 237 -14.56 -13.58 -10.34
C GLY A 237 -14.03 -12.19 -9.98
N GLY A 238 -12.82 -12.08 -9.43
CA GLY A 238 -12.08 -10.82 -9.29
C GLY A 238 -11.13 -10.55 -10.45
N ASN A 239 -10.47 -9.39 -10.42
CA ASN A 239 -9.47 -9.02 -11.41
C ASN A 239 -8.33 -10.04 -11.46
N GLN A 240 -7.87 -10.30 -12.68
CA GLN A 240 -6.74 -11.18 -12.96
C GLN A 240 -5.56 -10.40 -13.54
N ALA A 241 -4.45 -11.11 -13.78
CA ALA A 241 -3.22 -10.51 -14.32
C ALA A 241 -3.43 -9.86 -15.70
N ALA A 242 -4.29 -10.45 -16.54
CA ALA A 242 -4.64 -9.89 -17.84
C ALA A 242 -5.42 -8.57 -17.74
N ASP A 243 -6.39 -8.47 -16.82
CA ASP A 243 -7.10 -7.21 -16.53
C ASP A 243 -6.11 -6.15 -16.00
N SER A 244 -5.18 -6.58 -15.15
CA SER A 244 -4.18 -5.70 -14.54
C SER A 244 -3.17 -5.20 -15.57
N ALA A 245 -2.81 -6.00 -16.56
CA ALA A 245 -1.97 -5.60 -17.68
C ALA A 245 -2.64 -4.53 -18.57
N LEU A 246 -3.94 -4.71 -18.86
CA LEU A 246 -4.74 -3.69 -19.54
C LEU A 246 -4.83 -2.40 -18.72
N THR A 247 -5.09 -2.51 -17.42
CA THR A 247 -5.13 -1.38 -16.49
C THR A 247 -3.79 -0.66 -16.44
N ALA A 248 -2.68 -1.39 -16.36
CA ALA A 248 -1.33 -0.83 -16.33
C ALA A 248 -1.01 -0.02 -17.61
N ARG A 249 -1.40 -0.50 -18.80
CA ARG A 249 -1.25 0.28 -20.05
C ARG A 249 -2.01 1.61 -20.01
N LEU A 250 -3.21 1.61 -19.44
CA LEU A 250 -4.00 2.84 -19.31
C LEU A 250 -3.36 3.80 -18.31
N LEU A 251 -2.84 3.30 -17.18
CA LEU A 251 -2.13 4.13 -16.20
C LEU A 251 -0.79 4.66 -16.74
N GLU A 252 -0.08 3.87 -17.55
CA GLU A 252 1.12 4.28 -18.29
C GLU A 252 0.80 5.45 -19.23
N ALA A 253 -0.28 5.34 -20.01
CA ALA A 253 -0.72 6.37 -20.93
C ALA A 253 -1.12 7.69 -20.24
N GLU A 254 -1.63 7.61 -19.00
CA GLU A 254 -1.93 8.79 -18.16
C GLU A 254 -0.70 9.34 -17.41
N GLY A 255 0.47 8.72 -17.58
CA GLY A 255 1.75 9.24 -17.10
C GLY A 255 2.10 8.90 -15.65
N ALA A 256 1.64 7.77 -15.10
CA ALA A 256 2.17 7.27 -13.82
C ALA A 256 3.68 7.05 -13.91
N ASP A 257 4.40 7.42 -12.85
CA ASP A 257 5.88 7.41 -12.85
C ASP A 257 6.48 6.05 -12.43
N LEU A 258 5.69 5.24 -11.71
CA LEU A 258 6.04 3.88 -11.24
C LEU A 258 4.75 3.14 -10.86
N LEU A 259 4.66 1.84 -11.16
CA LEU A 259 3.63 0.97 -10.58
C LEU A 259 4.23 -0.02 -9.57
N THR A 260 3.72 -0.01 -8.34
CA THR A 260 3.97 -1.06 -7.34
C THR A 260 2.96 -2.18 -7.53
N LEU A 261 3.43 -3.37 -7.92
CA LEU A 261 2.59 -4.52 -8.24
C LEU A 261 2.35 -5.39 -7.00
N SER A 262 1.12 -5.31 -6.45
CA SER A 262 0.69 -6.08 -5.29
C SER A 262 -0.46 -7.03 -5.65
N GLY A 263 -1.27 -7.50 -4.69
CA GLY A 263 -2.37 -8.41 -4.99
C GLY A 263 -3.22 -8.75 -3.77
N GLY A 264 -4.35 -9.42 -3.98
CA GLY A 264 -5.32 -9.74 -2.95
C GLY A 264 -6.17 -8.55 -2.50
N ARG A 265 -7.11 -8.83 -1.59
CA ARG A 265 -8.05 -7.88 -0.99
C ARG A 265 -8.17 -8.12 0.51
N ASN A 266 -8.39 -7.06 1.28
CA ASN A 266 -8.40 -7.12 2.74
C ASN A 266 -9.51 -8.03 3.31
N VAL A 267 -10.64 -8.16 2.61
CA VAL A 267 -11.81 -8.92 3.10
C VAL A 267 -11.92 -10.26 2.40
N GLU A 268 -11.85 -10.27 1.07
CA GLU A 268 -12.14 -11.45 0.27
C GLU A 268 -10.96 -12.43 0.17
N SER A 269 -9.72 -11.95 0.29
CA SER A 269 -8.51 -12.75 0.03
C SER A 269 -7.26 -12.26 0.78
N PRO A 270 -7.33 -11.99 2.10
CA PRO A 270 -6.17 -11.47 2.84
C PRO A 270 -4.97 -12.43 2.80
N TRP A 271 -5.20 -13.74 2.69
CA TRP A 271 -4.11 -14.70 2.51
C TRP A 271 -3.34 -14.51 1.19
N ALA A 272 -4.00 -14.07 0.12
CA ALA A 272 -3.36 -13.80 -1.17
C ALA A 272 -2.46 -12.56 -1.09
N LEU A 273 -2.87 -11.55 -0.31
CA LEU A 273 -2.07 -10.35 -0.05
C LEU A 273 -0.73 -10.69 0.62
N PHE A 274 -0.75 -11.58 1.61
CA PHE A 274 0.44 -11.94 2.39
C PHE A 274 1.17 -13.20 1.91
N GLY A 275 0.57 -14.01 1.03
CA GLY A 275 1.14 -15.27 0.55
C GLY A 275 1.32 -16.32 1.65
N SER A 276 0.70 -16.13 2.81
CA SER A 276 0.76 -17.03 3.96
C SER A 276 -0.52 -16.93 4.79
N PRO A 277 -0.86 -17.95 5.60
CA PRO A 277 -2.03 -17.92 6.46
C PRO A 277 -2.03 -16.70 7.39
N MET A 278 -3.22 -16.19 7.71
CA MET A 278 -3.38 -15.11 8.69
C MET A 278 -3.15 -15.66 10.11
N PRO A 279 -2.64 -14.85 11.06
CA PRO A 279 -2.42 -15.26 12.45
C PRO A 279 -3.76 -15.25 13.21
N THR A 280 -4.68 -16.12 12.82
CA THR A 280 -6.10 -16.12 13.26
C THR A 280 -6.24 -16.29 14.77
N ALA A 281 -5.36 -17.06 15.42
CA ALA A 281 -5.34 -17.21 16.87
C ALA A 281 -5.06 -15.87 17.58
N GLN A 282 -4.00 -15.17 17.18
CA GLN A 282 -3.64 -13.85 17.72
C GLN A 282 -4.72 -12.82 17.41
N MET A 283 -5.26 -12.83 16.18
CA MET A 283 -6.35 -11.93 15.79
C MET A 283 -7.61 -12.16 16.63
N ARG A 284 -7.97 -13.42 16.93
CA ARG A 284 -9.13 -13.75 17.78
C ARG A 284 -8.91 -13.29 19.23
N ALA A 285 -7.69 -13.41 19.75
CA ALA A 285 -7.35 -12.93 21.08
C ALA A 285 -7.46 -11.40 21.19
N ALA A 286 -7.07 -10.68 20.14
CA ALA A 286 -7.16 -9.22 20.07
C ALA A 286 -8.56 -8.70 19.65
N ALA A 287 -9.49 -9.58 19.28
CA ALA A 287 -10.78 -9.17 18.74
C ALA A 287 -11.69 -8.56 19.83
N PRO A 288 -12.25 -7.36 19.62
CA PRO A 288 -13.00 -6.65 20.65
C PRO A 288 -14.41 -7.20 20.90
N THR A 289 -14.94 -8.03 19.98
CA THR A 289 -16.32 -8.52 20.05
C THR A 289 -16.44 -9.98 19.64
N ALA A 290 -17.51 -10.65 20.10
CA ALA A 290 -17.83 -12.03 19.69
C ALA A 290 -18.08 -12.14 18.17
N LEU A 291 -18.68 -11.11 17.57
CA LEU A 291 -18.90 -11.05 16.13
C LEU A 291 -17.58 -10.96 15.35
N ALA A 292 -16.63 -10.14 15.82
CA ALA A 292 -15.30 -10.07 15.21
C ALA A 292 -14.57 -11.42 15.31
N ARG A 293 -14.65 -12.11 16.47
CA ARG A 293 -14.12 -13.48 16.63
C ARG A 293 -14.74 -14.46 15.64
N LEU A 294 -16.07 -14.40 15.44
CA LEU A 294 -16.77 -15.23 14.45
C LEU A 294 -16.29 -14.93 13.01
N GLY A 295 -16.14 -13.65 12.67
CA GLY A 295 -15.60 -13.22 11.37
C GLY A 295 -14.19 -13.79 11.10
N ILE A 296 -13.31 -13.79 12.10
CA ILE A 296 -11.96 -14.37 12.00
C ILE A 296 -12.02 -15.89 11.84
N THR A 297 -12.92 -16.57 12.54
CA THR A 297 -13.16 -18.02 12.35
C THR A 297 -13.67 -18.33 10.94
N MET A 298 -14.55 -17.50 10.38
CA MET A 298 -14.99 -17.67 8.98
C MET A 298 -13.85 -17.44 7.99
N LEU A 299 -12.97 -16.48 8.25
CA LEU A 299 -11.77 -16.24 7.44
C LEU A 299 -10.83 -17.46 7.46
N GLU A 300 -10.58 -18.04 8.62
CA GLU A 300 -9.78 -19.25 8.77
C GLU A 300 -10.34 -20.41 7.92
N ARG A 301 -11.67 -20.60 7.96
CA ARG A 301 -12.34 -21.65 7.16
C ARG A 301 -12.29 -21.40 5.64
N ARG A 302 -12.21 -20.14 5.21
CA ARG A 302 -12.09 -19.77 3.79
C ARG A 302 -10.65 -19.78 3.29
N THR A 303 -9.67 -19.75 4.18
CA THR A 303 -8.25 -19.81 3.82
C THR A 303 -7.94 -21.18 3.21
N PRO A 304 -7.27 -21.26 2.05
CA PRO A 304 -6.89 -22.55 1.44
C PRO A 304 -6.09 -23.41 2.41
N ARG A 305 -6.47 -24.69 2.56
CA ARG A 305 -5.85 -25.62 3.53
C ARG A 305 -4.40 -25.95 3.21
N ASP A 306 -4.04 -25.89 1.93
CA ASP A 306 -2.73 -26.19 1.36
C ASP A 306 -1.88 -24.93 1.13
N LEU A 307 -2.26 -23.80 1.73
CA LEU A 307 -1.53 -22.54 1.59
C LEU A 307 -0.16 -22.62 2.26
N ALA A 308 0.86 -22.91 1.45
CA ALA A 308 2.26 -22.81 1.83
C ALA A 308 2.87 -21.51 1.29
N PHE A 309 3.64 -20.82 2.13
CA PHE A 309 4.40 -19.63 1.70
C PHE A 309 5.40 -20.02 0.61
N ARG A 310 5.44 -19.22 -0.46
CA ARG A 310 6.44 -19.31 -1.52
C ARG A 310 7.05 -17.94 -1.72
N GLU A 311 8.37 -17.88 -1.91
CA GLU A 311 9.01 -16.64 -2.31
C GLU A 311 8.50 -16.22 -3.69
N LEU A 312 8.47 -14.91 -3.93
CA LEU A 312 8.08 -14.36 -5.23
C LEU A 312 6.65 -14.79 -5.67
N TYR A 313 5.71 -14.87 -4.73
CA TYR A 313 4.36 -15.40 -4.97
C TYR A 313 3.48 -14.60 -5.94
N PHE A 314 3.88 -13.40 -6.34
CA PHE A 314 3.21 -12.62 -7.40
C PHE A 314 3.98 -12.59 -8.73
N LEU A 315 5.11 -13.32 -8.84
CA LEU A 315 6.00 -13.19 -10.00
C LEU A 315 5.31 -13.51 -11.33
N GLU A 316 4.59 -14.62 -11.41
CA GLU A 316 3.94 -15.03 -12.66
C GLU A 316 2.89 -13.99 -13.11
N ALA A 317 2.04 -13.53 -12.20
CA ALA A 317 1.07 -12.49 -12.51
C ALA A 317 1.75 -11.14 -12.85
N SER A 318 2.85 -10.82 -12.19
CA SER A 318 3.62 -9.59 -12.43
C SER A 318 4.34 -9.62 -13.78
N ARG A 319 4.77 -10.79 -14.27
CA ARG A 319 5.35 -10.94 -15.62
C ARG A 319 4.36 -10.56 -16.71
N VAL A 320 3.09 -10.92 -16.56
CA VAL A 320 2.02 -10.53 -17.51
C VAL A 320 1.90 -9.01 -17.59
N VAL A 321 1.98 -8.32 -16.45
CA VAL A 321 1.98 -6.84 -16.42
C VAL A 321 3.27 -6.28 -17.02
N ARG A 322 4.43 -6.83 -16.66
CA ARG A 322 5.74 -6.39 -17.20
C ARG A 322 5.81 -6.48 -18.72
N GLN A 323 5.26 -7.54 -19.31
CA GLN A 323 5.20 -7.71 -20.77
C GLN A 323 4.30 -6.67 -21.46
N ALA A 324 3.35 -6.09 -20.72
CA ALA A 324 2.35 -5.18 -21.27
C ALA A 324 2.74 -3.71 -21.27
N VAL A 325 3.73 -3.29 -20.47
CA VAL A 325 4.12 -1.88 -20.27
C VAL A 325 5.64 -1.71 -20.28
N ARG A 326 6.12 -0.48 -20.51
CA ARG A 326 7.55 -0.13 -20.49
C ARG A 326 7.94 0.77 -19.33
N MET A 327 6.97 1.39 -18.67
CA MET A 327 7.16 2.23 -17.49
C MET A 327 7.86 1.48 -16.34
N PRO A 328 8.48 2.20 -15.39
CA PRO A 328 9.05 1.58 -14.21
C PRO A 328 8.05 0.72 -13.43
N LEU A 329 8.46 -0.49 -13.04
CA LEU A 329 7.67 -1.38 -12.18
C LEU A 329 8.43 -1.76 -10.90
N ALA A 330 7.78 -1.61 -9.75
CA ALA A 330 8.25 -2.13 -8.48
C ALA A 330 7.55 -3.45 -8.15
N TYR A 331 8.33 -4.52 -7.97
CA TYR A 331 7.80 -5.82 -7.56
C TYR A 331 7.68 -5.90 -6.03
N ILE A 332 6.52 -6.32 -5.51
CA ILE A 332 6.36 -6.80 -4.13
C ILE A 332 5.75 -8.20 -4.15
N GLY A 333 6.01 -9.00 -3.12
CA GLY A 333 5.37 -10.30 -2.92
C GLY A 333 6.39 -11.39 -2.59
N GLY A 334 6.81 -11.47 -1.33
CA GLY A 334 7.65 -12.56 -0.84
C GLY A 334 9.12 -12.49 -1.26
N VAL A 335 9.69 -11.28 -1.39
CA VAL A 335 11.14 -11.11 -1.60
C VAL A 335 11.86 -11.30 -0.26
N LYS A 336 12.81 -12.24 -0.23
CA LYS A 336 13.47 -12.69 1.00
C LYS A 336 14.99 -12.73 0.91
N SER A 337 15.58 -12.69 -0.28
CA SER A 337 17.02 -12.87 -0.47
C SER A 337 17.58 -12.04 -1.63
N LEU A 338 18.91 -11.86 -1.63
CA LEU A 338 19.64 -11.30 -2.77
C LEU A 338 19.43 -12.12 -4.07
N GLY A 339 19.25 -13.43 -3.96
CA GLY A 339 18.88 -14.28 -5.10
C GLY A 339 17.53 -13.91 -5.71
N ASN A 340 16.53 -13.56 -4.87
CA ASN A 340 15.26 -13.05 -5.36
C ASN A 340 15.42 -11.69 -6.05
N VAL A 341 16.21 -10.79 -5.46
CA VAL A 341 16.51 -9.47 -6.03
C VAL A 341 17.17 -9.60 -7.40
N ALA A 342 18.21 -10.42 -7.50
CA ALA A 342 18.89 -10.72 -8.76
C ALA A 342 17.93 -11.25 -9.82
N LYS A 343 17.06 -12.21 -9.45
CA LYS A 343 16.03 -12.73 -10.34
C LYS A 343 15.11 -11.62 -10.85
N LEU A 344 14.60 -10.76 -9.96
CA LEU A 344 13.69 -9.68 -10.34
C LEU A 344 14.35 -8.65 -11.27
N MET A 345 15.61 -8.29 -11.03
CA MET A 345 16.36 -7.42 -11.94
C MET A 345 16.53 -8.06 -13.32
N GLY A 346 16.84 -9.36 -13.37
CA GLY A 346 16.95 -10.12 -14.63
C GLY A 346 15.63 -10.26 -15.41
N GLU A 347 14.49 -10.22 -14.70
CA GLU A 347 13.13 -10.25 -15.29
C GLU A 347 12.66 -8.86 -15.76
N GLY A 348 13.48 -7.81 -15.60
CA GLY A 348 13.17 -6.46 -16.05
C GLY A 348 12.28 -5.65 -15.11
N PHE A 349 12.21 -6.01 -13.82
CA PHE A 349 11.62 -5.12 -12.82
C PHE A 349 12.61 -4.01 -12.45
N ASP A 350 12.10 -2.80 -12.31
CA ASP A 350 12.90 -1.60 -12.08
C ASP A 350 13.16 -1.34 -10.60
N ALA A 351 12.28 -1.83 -9.72
CA ALA A 351 12.43 -1.70 -8.28
C ALA A 351 11.93 -2.94 -7.52
N VAL A 352 12.40 -3.07 -6.29
CA VAL A 352 12.02 -4.11 -5.35
C VAL A 352 11.37 -3.45 -4.14
N ALA A 353 10.08 -3.71 -3.96
CA ALA A 353 9.30 -3.24 -2.84
C ALA A 353 9.25 -4.31 -1.73
N LEU A 354 9.55 -3.90 -0.50
CA LEU A 354 9.66 -4.76 0.69
C LEU A 354 8.75 -4.24 1.81
N ALA A 355 8.19 -5.13 2.61
CA ALA A 355 7.41 -4.77 3.80
C ALA A 355 7.86 -5.58 5.02
N ARG A 356 7.32 -6.79 5.21
CA ARG A 356 7.61 -7.66 6.37
C ARG A 356 9.11 -7.94 6.60
N ALA A 357 9.88 -8.05 5.52
CA ALA A 357 11.32 -8.25 5.60
C ALA A 357 12.04 -7.07 6.27
N LEU A 358 11.58 -5.84 6.01
CA LEU A 358 12.11 -4.61 6.60
C LEU A 358 11.54 -4.31 7.99
N ILE A 359 10.30 -4.74 8.28
CA ILE A 359 9.75 -4.70 9.65
C ILE A 359 10.56 -5.61 10.59
N HIS A 360 11.07 -6.72 10.06
CA HIS A 360 11.92 -7.62 10.82
C HIS A 360 13.34 -7.08 11.00
N ASP A 361 13.92 -6.52 9.94
CA ASP A 361 15.27 -5.96 9.97
C ASP A 361 15.32 -4.69 9.10
N PRO A 362 15.31 -3.49 9.70
CA PRO A 362 15.38 -2.24 8.95
C PRO A 362 16.72 -2.08 8.22
N ALA A 363 17.80 -2.71 8.70
CA ALA A 363 19.14 -2.65 8.11
C ALA A 363 19.39 -3.67 6.99
N LEU A 364 18.36 -4.43 6.60
CA LEU A 364 18.46 -5.52 5.63
C LEU A 364 19.13 -5.10 4.31
N VAL A 365 18.78 -3.92 3.77
CA VAL A 365 19.32 -3.45 2.47
C VAL A 365 20.79 -3.07 2.60
N ALA A 366 21.19 -2.39 3.67
CA ALA A 366 22.58 -2.11 3.97
C ALA A 366 23.39 -3.41 4.15
N GLY A 367 22.84 -4.40 4.87
CA GLY A 367 23.48 -5.71 5.03
C GLY A 367 23.64 -6.48 3.72
N TRP A 368 22.63 -6.44 2.83
CA TRP A 368 22.73 -6.98 1.48
C TRP A 368 23.81 -6.27 0.65
N ARG A 369 23.88 -4.94 0.74
CA ARG A 369 24.89 -4.14 0.02
C ARG A 369 26.31 -4.46 0.48
N ALA A 370 26.52 -4.56 1.80
CA ALA A 370 27.80 -4.88 2.41
C ALA A 370 28.19 -6.37 2.26
N GLY A 371 27.24 -7.22 1.86
CA GLY A 371 27.43 -8.67 1.77
C GLY A 371 27.41 -9.40 3.12
N THR A 372 27.11 -8.68 4.22
CA THR A 372 26.98 -9.27 5.57
C THR A 372 25.70 -10.08 5.73
N LEU A 373 24.69 -9.78 4.92
CA LEU A 373 23.44 -10.55 4.83
C LEU A 373 23.23 -11.04 3.39
N GLN A 374 22.62 -12.21 3.26
CA GLN A 374 22.14 -12.75 1.97
C GLN A 374 20.63 -12.94 1.94
N ARG A 375 20.00 -13.00 3.12
CA ARG A 375 18.61 -13.39 3.31
C ARG A 375 18.03 -12.71 4.55
N SER A 376 16.75 -12.35 4.46
CA SER A 376 15.95 -11.87 5.59
C SER A 376 15.50 -13.03 6.48
N ALA A 377 15.67 -12.88 7.79
CA ALA A 377 15.23 -13.88 8.78
C ALA A 377 13.73 -13.82 9.13
N CYS A 378 12.94 -12.92 8.52
CA CYS A 378 11.47 -12.96 8.65
C CYS A 378 10.93 -14.35 8.22
N ASP A 379 10.01 -14.92 8.98
CA ASP A 379 9.44 -16.26 8.73
C ASP A 379 8.08 -16.22 8.00
N SER A 380 7.65 -15.03 7.58
CA SER A 380 6.34 -14.80 6.95
C SER A 380 5.13 -15.24 7.80
N CYS A 381 5.28 -15.28 9.14
CA CYS A 381 4.21 -15.67 10.07
C CYS A 381 3.01 -14.71 10.14
N ASN A 382 3.12 -13.54 9.51
CA ASN A 382 2.14 -12.44 9.56
C ASN A 382 1.86 -11.88 10.97
N GLY A 383 2.66 -12.23 11.99
CA GLY A 383 2.50 -11.69 13.35
C GLY A 383 2.57 -10.16 13.42
N CYS A 384 3.35 -9.53 12.54
CA CYS A 384 3.38 -8.06 12.41
C CYS A 384 2.02 -7.46 12.05
N VAL A 385 1.16 -8.16 11.30
CA VAL A 385 -0.19 -7.66 10.95
C VAL A 385 -1.06 -7.51 12.20
N ALA A 386 -0.92 -8.41 13.17
CA ALA A 386 -1.61 -8.27 14.46
C ALA A 386 -1.07 -7.08 15.27
N ARG A 387 0.24 -6.79 15.17
CA ARG A 387 0.90 -5.66 15.86
C ARG A 387 0.52 -4.28 15.32
N ILE A 388 -0.16 -4.19 14.17
CA ILE A 388 -0.70 -2.91 13.68
C ILE A 388 -1.64 -2.26 14.72
N TYR A 389 -2.33 -3.07 15.52
CA TYR A 389 -3.25 -2.61 16.56
C TYR A 389 -2.59 -2.53 17.95
N ASP A 390 -1.30 -2.81 18.05
CA ASP A 390 -0.53 -2.65 19.28
C ASP A 390 -0.40 -1.15 19.61
N PRO A 391 -0.48 -0.71 20.88
CA PRO A 391 -0.23 0.68 21.25
C PRO A 391 1.12 1.24 20.80
N ALA A 392 2.12 0.38 20.58
CA ALA A 392 3.43 0.75 20.06
C ALA A 392 3.51 0.75 18.52
N GLY A 393 2.44 0.36 17.83
CA GLY A 393 2.41 0.20 16.37
C GLY A 393 3.13 -1.06 15.86
N VAL A 394 3.20 -1.17 14.54
CA VAL A 394 3.70 -2.36 13.84
C VAL A 394 5.14 -2.68 14.20
N SER A 395 5.42 -3.94 14.50
CA SER A 395 6.75 -4.46 14.79
C SER A 395 6.81 -5.97 14.48
N CYS A 396 8.02 -6.52 14.39
CA CYS A 396 8.21 -7.96 14.28
C CYS A 396 7.94 -8.64 15.62
N VAL A 397 7.21 -9.76 15.62
CA VAL A 397 6.92 -10.55 16.84
C VAL A 397 8.15 -11.24 17.43
N HIS A 398 9.22 -11.37 16.65
CA HIS A 398 10.50 -11.94 17.07
C HIS A 398 11.51 -10.85 17.49
N GLY A 399 11.15 -9.58 17.35
CA GLY A 399 11.98 -8.44 17.72
C GLY A 399 11.61 -7.85 19.08
N PRO A 400 12.34 -6.83 19.54
CA PRO A 400 12.10 -6.18 20.83
C PRO A 400 10.78 -5.37 20.89
N GLY A 401 10.12 -5.15 19.75
CA GLY A 401 8.98 -4.24 19.63
C GLY A 401 9.41 -2.78 19.49
N ASN A 402 8.43 -1.87 19.45
CA ASN A 402 8.70 -0.43 19.46
C ASN A 402 8.46 0.14 20.87
N ASP A 403 9.01 1.31 21.15
CA ASP A 403 8.71 2.03 22.39
C ASP A 403 7.30 2.66 22.33
N PRO A 404 6.34 2.21 23.16
CA PRO A 404 4.99 2.79 23.19
C PRO A 404 4.95 4.24 23.67
N ALA A 405 5.98 4.75 24.34
CA ALA A 405 6.05 6.16 24.72
C ALA A 405 6.13 7.07 23.50
N LEU A 406 6.89 6.67 22.47
CA LEU A 406 7.06 7.45 21.23
C LEU A 406 5.76 7.56 20.43
N THR A 407 4.85 6.58 20.53
CA THR A 407 3.53 6.63 19.87
C THR A 407 2.56 7.59 20.57
N ARG A 408 2.86 8.04 21.80
CA ARG A 408 2.04 9.03 22.53
C ARG A 408 2.45 10.47 22.25
N MET A 409 3.63 10.67 21.67
CA MET A 409 4.16 12.00 21.32
C MET A 409 3.88 12.29 19.84
N VAL A 410 3.20 13.40 19.55
CA VAL A 410 3.03 13.85 18.16
C VAL A 410 4.35 14.34 17.60
N ALA A 411 4.60 14.22 16.30
CA ALA A 411 5.92 14.45 15.71
C ALA A 411 6.54 15.84 15.96
N LEU A 412 5.75 16.87 16.23
CA LEU A 412 6.24 18.24 16.52
C LEU A 412 6.61 18.48 17.98
N GLN A 413 6.30 17.54 18.88
CA GLN A 413 6.71 17.55 20.29
C GLN A 413 8.03 16.80 20.45
#